data_AF-A0A954TZ82-F1
#
_entry.id   AF-A0A954TZ82-F1
#
_cell.length_a   1.000
_cell.length_b   1.000
_cell.length_c   1.000
_cell.angle_alpha   90.00
_cell.angle_beta   90.00
_cell.angle_gamma   90.00
#
_symmetry.space_group_name_H-M   'P 1'
#
loop_
_entity.id
_entity.type
_entity.pdbx_description
1 polymer ?
#
loop_
_entity_poly.entity_id
_entity_poly.type
_entity_poly.pdbx_seq_one_letter_code
_entity_poly.pdbx_strand_id
1 'polypeptide(L)'
;SAVTLGLLHGSLPQAMIMCYEVGRHCITGVEHVKIPPLAKIIELNEMMASLTQSSRVIGIAMNSRRVSADEAELERERVRAELGLPVCDVIRHGPDELVDAILKFKECDEWKMVSK
;
A
#
# COMPACT_ATOMS: atom_id res chain seq x y z
N SER A 1 11.74 5.49 -7.80
CA SER A 1 11.77 6.79 -8.51
C SER A 1 12.42 7.81 -7.59
N ALA A 2 13.23 8.75 -8.12
CA ALA A 2 13.82 9.84 -7.32
C ALA A 2 12.75 10.67 -6.60
N VAL A 3 11.57 10.83 -7.22
CA VAL A 3 10.43 11.56 -6.63
C VAL A 3 9.90 10.84 -5.38
N THR A 4 9.64 9.54 -5.48
CA THR A 4 9.12 8.74 -4.34
C THR A 4 10.10 8.77 -3.17
N LEU A 5 11.41 8.61 -3.41
CA LEU A 5 12.40 8.67 -2.35
C LEU A 5 12.41 10.04 -1.65
N GLY A 6 12.31 11.14 -2.42
CA GLY A 6 12.20 12.48 -1.84
C GLY A 6 10.98 12.63 -0.91
N LEU A 7 9.84 12.05 -1.27
CA LEU A 7 8.64 12.03 -0.41
C LEU A 7 8.83 11.17 0.83
N LEU A 8 9.34 9.94 0.69
CA LEU A 8 9.57 9.03 1.81
C LEU A 8 10.53 9.65 2.84
N HIS A 9 11.63 10.24 2.38
CA HIS A 9 12.65 10.82 3.27
C HIS A 9 12.26 12.19 3.82
N GLY A 10 11.48 12.96 3.08
CA GLY A 10 11.00 14.27 3.54
C GLY A 10 9.83 14.19 4.51
N SER A 11 8.94 13.21 4.35
CA SER A 11 7.75 13.04 5.21
C SER A 11 7.98 12.12 6.40
N LEU A 12 9.03 11.29 6.36
CA LEU A 12 9.37 10.31 7.40
C LEU A 12 8.12 9.51 7.85
N PRO A 13 7.48 8.74 6.94
CA PRO A 13 6.27 8.02 7.29
C PRO A 13 6.59 6.87 8.25
N GLN A 14 5.79 6.70 9.29
CA GLN A 14 5.84 5.52 10.17
C GLN A 14 4.98 4.37 9.59
N ALA A 15 3.97 4.72 8.81
CA ALA A 15 3.13 3.78 8.10
C ALA A 15 2.77 4.30 6.70
N MET A 16 2.49 3.38 5.80
CA MET A 16 2.13 3.64 4.40
C MET A 16 0.91 2.83 3.99
N ILE A 17 0.16 3.36 3.03
CA ILE A 17 -0.88 2.64 2.29
C ILE A 17 -0.37 2.43 0.87
N MET A 18 -0.29 1.17 0.43
CA MET A 18 0.18 0.85 -0.92
C MET A 18 -0.98 0.89 -1.91
N CYS A 19 -0.80 1.61 -3.02
CA CYS A 19 -1.82 1.74 -4.05
C CYS A 19 -1.45 0.93 -5.32
N TYR A 20 -2.42 0.24 -5.92
CA TYR A 20 -2.23 -0.40 -7.23
C TYR A 20 -3.52 -0.42 -8.07
N GLU A 21 -3.41 -0.64 -9.39
CA GLU A 21 -4.56 -0.83 -10.28
C GLU A 21 -4.69 -2.30 -10.69
N VAL A 22 -5.88 -2.87 -10.51
CA VAL A 22 -6.18 -4.27 -10.83
C VAL A 22 -5.96 -4.52 -12.33
N GLY A 23 -5.30 -5.63 -12.65
CA GLY A 23 -5.00 -6.04 -14.03
C GLY A 23 -3.86 -5.26 -14.70
N ARG A 24 -3.16 -4.38 -13.98
CA ARG A 24 -1.99 -3.68 -14.53
C ARG A 24 -0.72 -4.52 -14.36
N HIS A 25 -0.11 -4.89 -15.49
CA HIS A 25 1.10 -5.74 -15.51
C HIS A 25 2.39 -5.03 -15.96
N CYS A 26 2.28 -3.84 -16.54
CA CYS A 26 3.42 -3.06 -17.03
C CYS A 26 3.31 -1.61 -16.59
N ILE A 27 4.46 -0.91 -16.56
CA ILE A 27 4.52 0.51 -16.28
C ILE A 27 3.95 1.30 -17.47
N THR A 28 3.03 2.23 -17.18
CA THR A 28 2.42 3.08 -18.20
C THR A 28 3.48 3.92 -18.91
N GLY A 29 3.54 3.86 -20.24
CA GLY A 29 4.53 4.56 -21.06
C GLY A 29 5.89 3.85 -21.15
N VAL A 30 6.04 2.68 -20.51
CA VAL A 30 7.24 1.85 -20.54
C VAL A 30 6.83 0.37 -20.55
N GLU A 31 6.10 -0.04 -21.59
CA GLU A 31 5.37 -1.32 -21.63
C GLU A 31 6.25 -2.57 -21.57
N HIS A 32 7.54 -2.44 -21.87
CA HIS A 32 8.53 -3.51 -21.74
C HIS A 32 8.94 -3.79 -20.27
N VAL A 33 8.64 -2.88 -19.34
CA VAL A 33 8.93 -3.05 -17.91
C VAL A 33 7.73 -3.64 -17.19
N LYS A 34 7.91 -4.85 -16.68
CA LYS A 34 6.90 -5.56 -15.87
C LYS A 34 6.83 -5.00 -14.46
N ILE A 35 5.61 -4.94 -13.93
CA ILE A 35 5.38 -4.63 -12.52
C ILE A 35 5.71 -5.88 -11.69
N PRO A 36 6.59 -5.79 -10.67
CA PRO A 36 6.87 -6.91 -9.78
C PRO A 36 5.65 -7.33 -8.96
N PRO A 37 5.69 -8.51 -8.31
CA PRO A 37 4.66 -8.91 -7.34
C PRO A 37 4.48 -7.88 -6.22
N LEU A 38 3.26 -7.72 -5.71
CA LEU A 38 2.94 -6.72 -4.68
C LEU A 38 3.82 -6.85 -3.44
N ALA A 39 4.04 -8.08 -2.96
CA ALA A 39 4.92 -8.34 -1.83
C ALA A 39 6.34 -7.77 -2.03
N LYS A 40 6.90 -7.87 -3.25
CA LYS A 40 8.22 -7.33 -3.54
C LYS A 40 8.21 -5.80 -3.56
N ILE A 41 7.13 -5.20 -4.04
CA ILE A 41 6.98 -3.74 -4.05
C ILE A 41 6.87 -3.22 -2.61
N ILE A 42 6.14 -3.91 -1.74
CA ILE A 42 6.02 -3.57 -0.32
C ILE A 42 7.40 -3.63 0.34
N GLU A 43 8.11 -4.76 0.23
CA GLU A 43 9.45 -4.96 0.79
C GLU A 43 10.40 -3.81 0.40
N LEU A 44 10.42 -3.43 -0.88
CA LEU A 44 11.27 -2.35 -1.37
C LEU A 44 10.87 -0.98 -0.79
N ASN A 45 9.57 -0.67 -0.71
CA ASN A 45 9.13 0.61 -0.15
C ASN A 45 9.40 0.71 1.35
N GLU A 46 9.15 -0.36 2.12
CA GLU A 46 9.47 -0.41 3.55
C GLU A 46 10.98 -0.24 3.79
N MET A 47 11.82 -0.94 3.02
CA MET A 47 13.27 -0.79 3.10
C MET A 47 13.72 0.65 2.81
N MET A 48 13.19 1.26 1.75
CA MET A 48 13.56 2.62 1.34
C MET A 48 13.06 3.70 2.31
N ALA A 49 11.91 3.46 2.96
CA ALA A 49 11.32 4.38 3.93
C ALA A 49 11.97 4.25 5.31
N SER A 50 12.52 3.08 5.64
CA SER A 50 13.00 2.77 6.99
C SER A 50 14.43 3.22 7.31
N LEU A 51 14.92 4.31 6.69
CA LEU A 51 16.31 4.75 6.87
C LEU A 51 16.58 5.35 8.25
N THR A 52 15.62 6.08 8.82
CA THR A 52 15.78 6.78 10.11
C THR A 52 14.87 6.25 11.22
N GLN A 53 13.82 5.52 10.85
CA GLN A 53 12.83 4.93 11.74
C GLN A 53 12.17 3.73 11.04
N SER A 54 11.44 2.89 11.75
CA SER A 54 10.65 1.83 11.11
C SER A 54 9.49 2.44 10.30
N SER A 55 9.27 1.92 9.09
CA SER A 55 8.14 2.29 8.23
C SER A 55 7.55 1.06 7.57
N ARG A 56 6.23 0.88 7.70
CA ARG A 56 5.54 -0.35 7.26
C ARG A 56 4.32 -0.04 6.39
N VAL A 57 4.02 -0.91 5.43
CA VAL A 57 2.75 -0.89 4.71
C VAL A 57 1.69 -1.56 5.57
N ILE A 58 0.67 -0.82 5.96
CA ILE A 58 -0.37 -1.28 6.89
C ILE A 58 -1.72 -1.54 6.22
N GLY A 59 -1.83 -1.27 4.92
CA GLY A 59 -3.04 -1.48 4.14
C GLY A 59 -2.82 -1.25 2.66
N ILE A 60 -3.75 -1.77 1.86
CA ILE A 60 -3.70 -1.74 0.40
C ILE A 60 -4.92 -1.00 -0.13
N ALA A 61 -4.69 0.07 -0.89
CA ALA A 61 -5.72 0.75 -1.66
C ALA A 61 -5.72 0.19 -3.10
N MET A 62 -6.65 -0.71 -3.40
CA MET A 62 -6.79 -1.25 -4.75
C MET A 62 -7.67 -0.34 -5.62
N ASN A 63 -7.31 -0.18 -6.89
CA ASN A 63 -8.13 0.51 -7.87
C ASN A 63 -8.67 -0.49 -8.89
N SER A 64 -9.95 -0.81 -8.76
CA SER A 64 -10.67 -1.80 -9.56
C SER A 64 -11.58 -1.16 -10.63
N ARG A 65 -11.30 0.09 -11.04
CA ARG A 65 -12.14 0.83 -12.01
C ARG A 65 -12.26 0.16 -13.40
N ARG A 66 -11.34 -0.76 -13.72
CA ARG A 66 -11.23 -1.42 -15.02
C ARG A 66 -11.81 -2.83 -15.04
N VAL A 67 -12.31 -3.32 -13.92
CA VAL A 67 -12.87 -4.65 -13.77
C VAL A 67 -14.31 -4.57 -13.27
N SER A 68 -15.06 -5.65 -13.42
CA SER A 68 -16.40 -5.80 -12.87
C SER A 68 -16.38 -5.80 -11.34
N ALA A 69 -17.55 -5.69 -10.70
CA ALA A 69 -17.66 -5.77 -9.25
C ALA A 69 -17.22 -7.16 -8.72
N ASP A 70 -17.61 -8.23 -9.41
CA ASP A 70 -17.25 -9.60 -9.02
C ASP A 70 -15.74 -9.84 -9.12
N GLU A 71 -15.10 -9.38 -10.21
CA GLU A 71 -13.64 -9.42 -10.36
C GLU A 71 -12.93 -8.57 -9.30
N ALA A 72 -13.51 -7.44 -8.91
CA ALA A 72 -12.96 -6.59 -7.85
C ALA A 72 -12.96 -7.31 -6.49
N GLU A 73 -14.06 -7.96 -6.11
CA GLU A 73 -14.12 -8.72 -4.86
C GLU A 73 -13.19 -9.94 -4.87
N LEU A 74 -13.13 -10.66 -6.00
CA LEU A 74 -12.21 -11.80 -6.14
C LEU A 74 -10.74 -11.36 -5.96
N GLU A 75 -10.35 -10.25 -6.58
CA GLU A 75 -9.00 -9.72 -6.43
C GLU A 75 -8.74 -9.20 -5.00
N ARG A 76 -9.74 -8.55 -4.38
CA ARG A 76 -9.64 -8.06 -3.00
C ARG A 76 -9.35 -9.21 -2.05
N GLU A 77 -10.11 -10.30 -2.12
CA GLU A 77 -9.91 -11.48 -1.27
C GLU A 77 -8.59 -12.19 -1.57
N ARG A 78 -8.19 -12.29 -2.83
CA ARG A 78 -6.88 -12.84 -3.21
C ARG A 78 -5.73 -12.05 -2.56
N VAL A 79 -5.75 -10.73 -2.65
CA VAL A 79 -4.69 -9.87 -2.10
C VAL A 79 -4.71 -9.85 -0.58
N ARG A 80 -5.88 -9.92 0.06
CA ARG A 80 -5.99 -10.10 1.52
C ARG A 80 -5.32 -11.38 1.98
N ALA A 81 -5.64 -12.48 1.31
CA ALA A 81 -5.08 -13.79 1.65
C ALA A 81 -3.57 -13.84 1.41
N GLU A 82 -3.08 -13.21 0.33
CA GLU A 82 -1.67 -13.16 -0.02
C GLU A 82 -0.85 -12.32 0.98
N LEU A 83 -1.33 -11.13 1.34
CA LEU A 83 -0.55 -10.14 2.08
C LEU A 83 -0.88 -10.07 3.57
N GLY A 84 -2.03 -10.61 3.99
CA GLY A 84 -2.49 -10.51 5.38
C GLY A 84 -2.80 -9.09 5.83
N LEU A 85 -3.06 -8.18 4.89
CA LEU A 85 -3.33 -6.76 5.15
C LEU A 85 -4.78 -6.39 4.79
N PRO A 86 -5.33 -5.32 5.39
CA PRO A 86 -6.58 -4.71 4.92
C PRO A 86 -6.46 -4.29 3.45
N VAL A 87 -7.45 -4.63 2.62
CA VAL A 87 -7.49 -4.30 1.19
C VAL A 87 -8.82 -3.64 0.88
N CYS A 88 -8.76 -2.41 0.38
CA CYS A 88 -9.96 -1.63 0.12
C CYS A 88 -9.88 -0.94 -1.24
N ASP A 89 -10.91 -1.10 -2.07
CA ASP A 89 -11.17 -0.13 -3.12
C ASP A 89 -11.96 1.03 -2.52
N VAL A 90 -11.26 2.15 -2.28
CA VAL A 90 -11.84 3.32 -1.60
C VAL A 90 -12.97 3.99 -2.38
N ILE A 91 -13.06 3.75 -3.69
CA ILE A 91 -14.12 4.29 -4.53
C ILE A 91 -15.38 3.42 -4.44
N ARG A 92 -15.22 2.09 -4.33
CA ARG A 92 -16.37 1.16 -4.24
C ARG A 92 -16.86 0.95 -2.81
N HIS A 93 -15.96 0.78 -1.85
CA HIS A 93 -16.28 0.39 -0.48
C HIS A 93 -16.31 1.55 0.51
N GLY A 94 -15.83 2.72 0.10
CA GLY A 94 -15.47 3.80 1.03
C GLY A 94 -14.09 3.59 1.66
N PRO A 95 -13.60 4.55 2.46
CA PRO A 95 -12.22 4.54 2.98
C PRO A 95 -12.07 3.89 4.36
N ASP A 96 -13.18 3.58 5.04
CA ASP A 96 -13.24 3.31 6.48
C ASP A 96 -12.25 2.22 6.91
N GLU A 97 -12.14 1.13 6.14
CA GLU A 97 -11.24 0.02 6.46
C GLU A 97 -9.75 0.45 6.54
N LEU A 98 -9.31 1.35 5.66
CA LEU A 98 -7.95 1.85 5.66
C LEU A 98 -7.74 2.93 6.73
N VAL A 99 -8.77 3.73 7.01
CA VAL A 99 -8.75 4.69 8.12
C VAL A 99 -8.62 3.96 9.45
N ASP A 100 -9.37 2.88 9.67
CA ASP A 100 -9.28 2.04 10.85
C ASP A 100 -7.89 1.43 11.02
N ALA A 101 -7.26 1.00 9.92
CA ALA A 101 -5.88 0.50 9.95
C ALA A 101 -4.90 1.56 10.46
N ILE A 102 -5.04 2.81 9.99
CA ILE A 102 -4.21 3.94 10.41
C ILE A 102 -4.46 4.29 11.89
N LEU A 103 -5.72 4.36 12.31
CA LEU A 103 -6.07 4.68 13.70
C LEU A 103 -5.55 3.61 14.67
N LYS A 104 -5.70 2.33 14.32
CA LYS A 104 -5.11 1.21 15.10
C LYS A 104 -3.59 1.30 15.17
N PHE A 105 -2.93 1.59 14.05
CA PHE A 105 -1.46 1.74 14.02
C PHE A 105 -0.98 2.86 14.95
N LYS A 106 -1.72 3.98 15.02
CA LYS A 106 -1.40 5.10 15.90
C LYS A 106 -1.48 4.74 17.39
N GLU A 107 -2.30 3.76 17.76
CA GLU A 107 -2.44 3.29 19.14
C GLU A 107 -1.31 2.33 19.56
N CYS A 108 -0.64 1.69 18.59
CA CYS A 108 0.46 0.76 18.83
C CYS A 108 1.70 1.43 19.43
N ASP A 109 2.48 0.66 20.19
CA ASP A 109 3.70 1.15 20.85
C ASP A 109 4.79 1.56 19.84
N GLU A 110 4.80 0.97 18.64
CA GLU A 110 5.68 1.36 17.51
C GLU A 110 5.51 2.84 17.15
N TRP A 111 4.28 3.36 17.16
CA TRP A 111 4.01 4.78 16.92
C TRP A 111 4.56 5.66 18.06
N LYS A 112 4.29 5.27 19.30
CA LYS A 112 4.58 6.09 20.50
C LYS A 112 6.08 6.24 20.81
N MET A 113 6.91 5.30 20.38
CA MET A 113 8.36 5.32 20.63
C MET A 113 9.12 6.34 19.78
N VAL A 114 8.57 6.73 18.63
CA VAL A 114 9.21 7.65 17.66
C VAL A 114 8.65 9.07 17.77
N SER A 115 7.46 9.25 18.35
CA SER A 115 6.82 10.55 18.54
C SER A 115 7.21 11.30 19.84
N LYS A 116 8.21 10.81 20.58
CA LYS A 116 8.81 11.50 21.73
C LYS A 116 10.15 12.11 21.35
#